data_AF-A0A1G0MGS6-F1
#
_entry.id   AF-A0A1G0MGS6-F1
#
_cell.length_a   1.000
_cell.length_b   1.000
_cell.length_c   1.000
_cell.angle_alpha   90.00
_cell.angle_beta   90.00
_cell.angle_gamma   90.00
#
_symmetry.space_group_name_H-M   'P 1'
#
loop_
_entity.id
_entity.type
_entity.pdbx_description
1 polymer ?
#
loop_
_entity_poly.entity_id
_entity_poly.type
_entity_poly.pdbx_seq_one_letter_code
_entity_poly.pdbx_strand_id
1 'polypeptide(L)'
;MLRRWGMEPLILDQLPSEGQTIIEKLEAYTADVQFAVVLATPDDKGHRAQHPDETAYRARQNVVLELGMLLSKLGRRRVAILLKQQENMERPSDIQGLIYIPFKDDLAKEAGLILAKEMCAQGYNIDVARI
;
A
#
# COMPACT_ATOMS: atom_id res chain seq x y z
N MET A 1 -6.53 -12.00 -4.62
CA MET A 1 -5.52 -12.12 -5.69
C MET A 1 -4.27 -12.83 -5.19
N LEU A 2 -3.53 -12.27 -4.23
CA LEU A 2 -2.25 -12.86 -3.74
C LEU A 2 -2.34 -14.35 -3.34
N ARG A 3 -3.39 -14.76 -2.62
CA ARG A 3 -3.62 -16.19 -2.31
C ARG A 3 -3.76 -17.09 -3.54
N ARG A 4 -4.34 -16.58 -4.65
CA ARG A 4 -4.41 -17.34 -5.91
C ARG A 4 -3.03 -17.55 -6.52
N TRP A 5 -2.08 -16.65 -6.27
CA TRP A 5 -0.68 -16.79 -6.67
C TRP A 5 0.10 -17.77 -5.77
N GLY A 6 -0.55 -18.37 -4.76
CA GLY A 6 0.11 -19.27 -3.81
C GLY A 6 0.85 -18.55 -2.69
N MET A 7 0.57 -17.26 -2.48
CA MET A 7 1.16 -16.46 -1.40
C MET A 7 0.26 -16.49 -0.16
N GLU A 8 0.87 -16.46 1.03
CA GLU A 8 0.18 -16.27 2.31
C GLU A 8 0.46 -14.85 2.85
N PRO A 9 -0.33 -13.83 2.47
CA PRO A 9 -0.09 -12.46 2.91
C PRO A 9 -0.49 -12.28 4.38
N LEU A 10 0.38 -11.59 5.13
CA LEU A 10 0.00 -11.02 6.42
C LEU A 10 -0.83 -9.75 6.19
N ILE A 11 -2.07 -9.74 6.64
CA ILE A 11 -2.97 -8.58 6.53
C ILE A 11 -2.99 -7.89 7.89
N LEU A 12 -2.33 -6.74 7.99
CA LEU A 12 -2.04 -6.06 9.26
C LEU A 12 -3.27 -5.88 10.16
N ASP A 13 -4.42 -5.49 9.59
CA ASP A 13 -5.67 -5.29 10.33
C ASP A 13 -6.27 -6.60 10.88
N GLN A 14 -5.94 -7.75 10.28
CA GLN A 14 -6.41 -9.08 10.72
C GLN A 14 -5.52 -9.71 11.77
N LEU A 15 -4.33 -9.16 12.02
CA LEU A 15 -3.41 -9.68 13.02
C LEU A 15 -3.83 -9.25 14.43
N PRO A 16 -3.55 -10.03 15.48
CA PRO A 16 -3.75 -9.61 16.85
C PRO A 16 -3.04 -8.28 17.15
N SER A 17 -3.71 -7.37 17.86
CA SER A 17 -3.08 -6.10 18.27
C SER A 17 -2.36 -6.22 19.62
N GLU A 18 -2.67 -7.22 20.45
CA GLU A 18 -1.94 -7.50 21.72
C GLU A 18 -1.75 -6.29 22.67
N GLY A 19 -2.63 -5.29 22.60
CA GLY A 19 -2.49 -4.02 23.35
C GLY A 19 -1.44 -3.05 22.78
N GLN A 20 -0.78 -3.43 21.69
CA GLN A 20 0.19 -2.63 20.95
C GLN A 20 -0.48 -1.50 20.17
N THR A 21 0.26 -0.42 20.01
CA THR A 21 -0.01 0.62 19.01
C THR A 21 0.18 0.08 17.60
N ILE A 22 -0.36 0.79 16.59
CA ILE A 22 -0.16 0.42 15.18
C ILE A 22 1.33 0.40 14.78
N ILE A 23 2.13 1.27 15.40
CA ILE A 23 3.57 1.39 15.17
C ILE A 23 4.26 0.11 15.66
N GLU A 24 4.05 -0.26 16.93
CA GLU A 24 4.64 -1.47 17.53
C GLU A 24 4.21 -2.74 16.80
N LYS A 25 2.93 -2.82 16.43
CA LYS A 25 2.39 -3.94 15.64
C LYS A 25 3.10 -4.07 14.31
N LEU A 26 3.28 -2.95 13.59
CA LEU A 26 3.97 -2.95 12.30
C LEU A 26 5.45 -3.29 12.47
N GLU A 27 6.13 -2.78 13.51
CA GLU A 27 7.53 -3.15 13.80
C GLU A 27 7.70 -4.65 14.08
N ALA A 28 6.79 -5.25 14.84
CA ALA A 28 6.81 -6.67 15.15
C ALA A 28 6.64 -7.53 13.90
N TYR A 29 5.58 -7.30 13.12
CA TYR A 29 5.27 -8.14 11.96
C TYR A 29 6.14 -7.83 10.74
N THR A 30 6.73 -6.63 10.63
CA THR A 30 7.67 -6.34 9.53
C THR A 30 9.00 -7.05 9.66
N ALA A 31 9.34 -7.61 10.83
CA ALA A 31 10.52 -8.44 11.00
C ALA A 31 10.47 -9.73 10.16
N ASP A 32 9.26 -10.25 9.90
CA ASP A 32 9.04 -11.53 9.22
C ASP A 32 8.67 -11.41 7.75
N VAL A 33 8.64 -10.18 7.19
CA VAL A 33 8.24 -9.93 5.80
C VAL A 33 9.38 -9.35 4.97
N GLN A 34 9.40 -9.72 3.69
CA GLN A 34 10.41 -9.28 2.72
C GLN A 34 9.86 -8.38 1.62
N PHE A 35 8.53 -8.16 1.59
CA PHE A 35 7.85 -7.30 0.64
C PHE A 35 6.54 -6.82 1.24
N ALA A 36 6.18 -5.57 0.96
CA ALA A 36 4.92 -5.00 1.41
C ALA A 36 4.10 -4.44 0.24
N VAL A 37 2.78 -4.56 0.36
CA VAL A 37 1.81 -3.99 -0.57
C VAL A 37 0.93 -3.04 0.22
N VAL A 38 0.95 -1.77 -0.15
CA VAL A 38 0.12 -0.73 0.48
C VAL A 38 -1.04 -0.40 -0.44
N LEU A 39 -2.25 -0.48 0.08
CA LEU A 39 -3.46 -0.09 -0.65
C LEU A 39 -3.85 1.35 -0.26
N ALA A 40 -3.62 2.29 -1.16
CA ALA A 40 -3.96 3.70 -0.99
C ALA A 40 -5.30 4.00 -1.69
N THR A 41 -6.38 4.00 -0.91
CA THR A 41 -7.75 4.32 -1.35
C THR A 41 -8.19 5.71 -0.86
N PRO A 42 -9.12 6.38 -1.57
CA PRO A 42 -9.62 7.71 -1.22
C PRO A 42 -10.63 7.67 -0.07
N ASP A 43 -10.22 7.15 1.07
CA ASP A 43 -11.10 6.86 2.21
C ASP A 43 -11.44 8.10 3.04
N ASP A 44 -10.54 9.09 3.06
CA ASP A 44 -10.73 10.35 3.78
C ASP A 44 -10.83 11.52 2.78
N LYS A 45 -11.44 12.62 3.23
CA LYS A 45 -11.36 13.94 2.57
C LYS A 45 -10.73 14.95 3.52
N GLY A 46 -9.95 15.86 2.97
CA GLY A 46 -9.33 16.92 3.76
C GLY A 46 -8.89 18.09 2.92
N HIS A 47 -8.52 19.16 3.61
CA HIS A 47 -7.95 20.36 3.02
C HIS A 47 -6.97 20.99 4.02
N ARG A 48 -6.17 21.95 3.54
CA ARG A 48 -5.30 22.74 4.40
C ARG A 48 -6.15 23.64 5.31
N ALA A 49 -5.66 23.89 6.53
CA ALA A 49 -6.35 24.80 7.45
C ALA A 49 -6.61 26.14 6.76
N GLN A 50 -7.83 26.67 6.92
CA GLN A 50 -8.30 27.92 6.29
C GLN A 50 -8.49 27.88 4.75
N HIS A 51 -8.38 26.73 4.11
CA HIS A 51 -8.61 26.54 2.66
C HIS A 51 -9.72 25.50 2.38
N PRO A 52 -10.98 25.72 2.83
CA PRO A 52 -12.05 24.72 2.68
C PRO A 52 -12.40 24.38 1.22
N ASP A 53 -12.11 25.30 0.30
CA ASP A 53 -12.25 25.18 -1.14
C ASP A 53 -11.24 24.21 -1.78
N GLU A 54 -10.14 23.88 -1.10
CA GLU A 54 -9.12 22.92 -1.54
C GLU A 54 -9.42 21.48 -1.10
N THR A 55 -10.69 21.14 -0.80
CA THR A 55 -11.05 19.79 -0.34
C THR A 55 -10.72 18.73 -1.38
N ALA A 56 -9.84 17.79 -1.03
CA ALA A 56 -9.39 16.68 -1.85
C ALA A 56 -9.61 15.34 -1.15
N TYR A 57 -9.74 14.27 -1.95
CA TYR A 57 -9.69 12.90 -1.45
C TYR A 57 -8.26 12.53 -1.08
N ARG A 58 -8.08 11.70 -0.04
CA ARG A 58 -6.75 11.25 0.39
C ARG A 58 -6.80 9.85 0.98
N ALA A 59 -5.63 9.20 1.00
CA ALA A 59 -5.43 8.00 1.80
C ALA A 59 -5.59 8.33 3.29
N ARG A 60 -6.08 7.35 4.08
CA ARG A 60 -6.19 7.53 5.54
C ARG A 60 -4.83 7.84 6.14
N GLN A 61 -4.80 8.67 7.18
CA GLN A 61 -3.55 9.09 7.81
C GLN A 61 -2.72 7.91 8.32
N ASN A 62 -3.37 6.88 8.87
CA ASN A 62 -2.68 5.65 9.31
C ASN A 62 -1.99 4.94 8.13
N VAL A 63 -2.62 4.89 6.96
CA VAL A 63 -2.03 4.28 5.75
C VAL A 63 -0.78 5.06 5.30
N VAL A 64 -0.80 6.39 5.40
CA VAL A 64 0.37 7.23 5.07
C VAL A 64 1.52 6.98 6.06
N LEU A 65 1.23 6.85 7.35
CA LEU A 65 2.23 6.50 8.37
C LEU A 65 2.83 5.11 8.13
N GLU A 66 1.97 4.09 7.96
CA GLU A 66 2.37 2.70 7.69
C GLU A 66 3.24 2.61 6.44
N LEU A 67 2.87 3.32 5.36
CA LEU A 67 3.69 3.43 4.14
C LEU A 67 5.08 4.00 4.46
N GLY A 68 5.16 5.10 5.19
CA GLY A 68 6.44 5.70 5.59
C GLY A 68 7.33 4.72 6.36
N MET A 69 6.76 3.98 7.31
CA MET A 69 7.48 2.97 8.08
C MET A 69 7.95 1.79 7.22
N LEU A 70 7.09 1.28 6.33
CA LEU A 70 7.44 0.20 5.41
C LEU A 70 8.57 0.61 4.45
N LEU A 71 8.52 1.84 3.93
CA LEU A 71 9.58 2.39 3.09
C LEU A 71 10.91 2.51 3.84
N SER A 72 10.86 2.90 5.12
CA SER A 72 12.05 2.99 5.98
C SER A 72 12.63 1.60 6.28
N LYS A 73 11.77 0.64 6.63
CA LYS A 73 12.18 -0.70 7.09
C LYS A 73 12.62 -1.63 5.95
N LEU A 74 11.84 -1.69 4.86
CA LEU A 74 12.04 -2.62 3.75
C LEU A 74 12.78 -1.98 2.57
N GLY A 75 12.79 -0.65 2.51
CA GLY A 75 13.31 0.11 1.38
C GLY A 75 12.33 0.15 0.20
N ARG A 76 12.53 1.14 -0.68
CA ARG A 76 11.60 1.46 -1.78
C ARG A 76 11.39 0.30 -2.78
N ARG A 77 12.39 -0.58 -2.98
CA ARG A 77 12.33 -1.70 -3.94
C ARG A 77 11.41 -2.84 -3.49
N ARG A 78 11.09 -2.90 -2.20
CA ARG A 78 10.30 -3.99 -1.59
C ARG A 78 8.93 -3.50 -1.13
N VAL A 79 8.48 -2.34 -1.61
CA VAL A 79 7.18 -1.75 -1.28
C VAL A 79 6.46 -1.39 -2.57
N ALA A 80 5.32 -2.02 -2.83
CA ALA A 80 4.42 -1.65 -3.91
C ALA A 80 3.25 -0.83 -3.36
N ILE A 81 2.93 0.29 -4.02
CA ILE A 81 1.82 1.17 -3.61
C ILE A 81 0.72 1.07 -4.66
N LEU A 82 -0.38 0.43 -4.31
CA LEU A 82 -1.58 0.33 -5.15
C LEU A 82 -2.46 1.55 -4.90
N LEU A 83 -2.58 2.43 -5.89
CA LEU A 83 -3.31 3.68 -5.75
C LEU A 83 -4.64 3.58 -6.49
N LYS A 84 -5.76 3.73 -5.76
CA LYS A 84 -7.06 3.85 -6.40
C LYS A 84 -7.16 5.20 -7.09
N GLN A 85 -7.38 5.20 -8.40
CA GLN A 85 -7.59 6.40 -9.18
C GLN A 85 -8.90 7.05 -8.76
N GLN A 86 -8.78 8.31 -8.35
CA GLN A 86 -9.88 9.14 -7.92
C GLN A 86 -9.60 10.56 -8.37
N GLU A 87 -10.61 11.22 -8.95
CA GLU A 87 -10.52 12.63 -9.28
C GLU A 87 -10.33 13.45 -8.02
N ASN A 88 -9.46 14.47 -8.12
CA ASN A 88 -9.13 15.34 -7.00
C ASN A 88 -8.59 14.57 -5.77
N MET A 89 -7.75 13.55 -6.01
CA MET A 89 -7.03 12.83 -4.96
C MET A 89 -5.65 13.46 -4.73
N GLU A 90 -5.43 13.97 -3.52
CA GLU A 90 -4.12 14.46 -3.11
C GLU A 90 -3.14 13.29 -2.88
N ARG A 91 -1.87 13.55 -3.16
CA ARG A 91 -0.75 12.67 -2.81
C ARG A 91 0.15 13.45 -1.87
N PRO A 92 0.62 12.86 -0.75
CA PRO A 92 1.50 13.59 0.15
C PRO A 92 2.79 14.00 -0.57
N SER A 93 3.18 15.26 -0.45
CA SER A 93 4.30 15.87 -1.19
C SER A 93 5.61 15.11 -1.01
N ASP A 94 5.88 14.64 0.20
CA ASP A 94 7.12 13.94 0.55
C ASP A 94 7.29 12.58 -0.16
N ILE A 95 6.19 11.99 -0.62
CA ILE A 95 6.18 10.69 -1.31
C ILE A 95 5.69 10.77 -2.75
N GLN A 96 5.49 11.98 -3.29
CA GLN A 96 5.00 12.21 -4.64
C GLN A 96 5.92 11.64 -5.73
N GLY A 97 7.22 11.51 -5.44
CA GLY A 97 8.22 10.89 -6.33
C GLY A 97 8.23 9.36 -6.34
N LEU A 98 7.38 8.70 -5.56
CA LEU A 98 7.25 7.24 -5.60
C LEU A 98 6.43 6.79 -6.80
N ILE A 99 6.72 5.58 -7.28
CA ILE A 99 5.93 4.94 -8.32
C ILE A 99 4.71 4.30 -7.67
N TYR A 100 3.53 4.64 -8.19
CA TYR A 100 2.25 4.06 -7.81
C TYR A 100 1.76 3.13 -8.91
N ILE A 101 1.16 2.00 -8.53
CA ILE A 101 0.46 1.12 -9.45
C ILE A 101 -1.02 1.54 -9.42
N PRO A 102 -1.53 2.22 -10.46
CA PRO A 102 -2.89 2.71 -10.46
C PRO A 102 -3.90 1.56 -10.68
N PHE A 103 -5.08 1.67 -10.07
CA PHE A 103 -6.26 0.90 -10.42
C PHE A 103 -7.51 1.74 -10.19
N LYS A 104 -8.64 1.42 -10.81
CA LYS A 104 -9.91 2.15 -10.69
C LYS A 104 -10.96 1.25 -10.05
N ASP A 105 -11.34 0.17 -10.72
CA ASP A 105 -12.48 -0.65 -10.33
C ASP A 105 -12.06 -2.10 -10.03
N ASP A 106 -11.24 -2.71 -10.88
CA ASP A 106 -10.75 -4.08 -10.69
C ASP A 106 -9.25 -4.10 -10.41
N LEU A 107 -8.90 -4.09 -9.13
CA LEU A 107 -7.51 -4.14 -8.67
C LEU A 107 -6.75 -5.32 -9.25
N ALA A 108 -7.38 -6.50 -9.34
CA ALA A 108 -6.67 -7.69 -9.79
C ALA A 108 -6.34 -7.62 -11.29
N LYS A 109 -7.31 -7.19 -12.09
CA LYS A 109 -7.14 -7.06 -13.53
C LYS A 109 -6.23 -5.90 -13.92
N GLU A 110 -6.30 -4.78 -13.20
CA GLU A 110 -5.63 -3.53 -13.58
C GLU A 110 -4.22 -3.41 -12.99
N ALA A 111 -4.04 -3.83 -11.72
CA ALA A 111 -2.75 -3.72 -11.02
C ALA A 111 -2.03 -5.07 -10.87
N GLY A 112 -2.72 -6.20 -11.02
CA GLY A 112 -2.18 -7.53 -10.73
C GLY A 112 -0.93 -7.88 -11.53
N LEU A 113 -0.93 -7.67 -12.84
CA LEU A 113 0.24 -7.99 -13.68
C LEU A 113 1.47 -7.14 -13.33
N ILE A 114 1.28 -5.87 -13.03
CA ILE A 114 2.37 -4.96 -12.65
C ILE A 114 2.91 -5.36 -11.27
N LEU A 115 2.02 -5.59 -10.30
CA LEU A 115 2.40 -6.03 -8.97
C LEU A 115 3.17 -7.35 -9.01
N ALA A 116 2.72 -8.32 -9.81
CA ALA A 116 3.41 -9.59 -9.97
C ALA A 116 4.82 -9.40 -10.51
N LYS A 117 5.02 -8.54 -11.51
CA LYS A 117 6.36 -8.23 -12.06
C LYS A 117 7.29 -7.62 -11.00
N GLU A 118 6.81 -6.67 -10.20
CA GLU A 118 7.59 -6.04 -9.13
C GLU A 118 7.98 -7.07 -8.06
N MET A 119 7.06 -7.94 -7.66
CA MET A 119 7.34 -9.01 -6.71
C MET A 119 8.33 -10.03 -7.27
N CYS A 120 8.19 -10.44 -8.54
CA CYS A 120 9.15 -11.33 -9.20
C CYS A 120 10.56 -10.74 -9.26
N ALA A 121 10.68 -9.42 -9.48
CA ALA A 121 11.97 -8.72 -9.45
C ALA A 121 12.64 -8.76 -8.06
N GLN A 122 11.87 -8.99 -6.98
CA GLN A 122 12.37 -9.18 -5.62
C GLN A 122 12.51 -10.66 -5.21
N GLY A 123 12.38 -11.60 -6.15
CA GLY A 123 12.61 -13.03 -5.91
C GLY A 123 11.37 -13.85 -5.55
N TYR A 124 10.16 -13.28 -5.64
CA TYR A 124 8.93 -14.05 -5.46
C TYR A 124 8.60 -14.85 -6.71
N ASN A 125 8.34 -16.15 -6.57
CA ASN A 125 7.95 -17.00 -7.69
C ASN A 125 6.43 -16.97 -7.88
N ILE A 126 5.94 -16.14 -8.81
CA ILE A 126 4.52 -16.03 -9.16
C ILE A 126 4.29 -16.70 -10.50
N ASP A 127 3.44 -17.73 -10.52
CA ASP A 127 3.02 -18.40 -11.74
C ASP A 127 2.13 -17.48 -12.58
N VAL A 128 2.58 -17.18 -13.80
CA VAL A 128 1.91 -16.27 -14.74
C VAL A 128 0.51 -16.78 -15.12
N ALA A 129 0.27 -18.10 -15.11
CA ALA A 129 -1.05 -18.66 -15.38
C ALA A 129 -2.06 -18.40 -14.24
N ARG A 130 -1.61 -17.91 -13.08
CA ARG A 130 -2.44 -17.59 -11.91
C ARG A 130 -2.75 -16.10 -11.76
N ILE A 131 -2.19 -15.26 -12.63
CA ILE A 131 -2.41 -13.80 -12.68
C ILE A 131 -3.77 -13.53 -13.31
#